data_AF-Q1NBR8-F1
#
_entry.id   AF-Q1NBR8-F1
#
_cell.length_a   1.000
_cell.length_b   1.000
_cell.length_c   1.000
_cell.angle_alpha   90.00
_cell.angle_beta   90.00
_cell.angle_gamma   90.00
#
_symmetry.space_group_name_H-M   'P 1'
#
loop_
_entity.id
_entity.type
_entity.pdbx_description
1 polymer ?
#
loop_
_entity_poly.entity_id
_entity_poly.type
_entity_poly.pdbx_seq_one_letter_code
_entity_poly.pdbx_strand_id
1 'polypeptide(L)'
;MADIEGTDPISGAADETATRHQLTGLIGRSAPLPIWAHLDAMKDWLARARQAATQADQRGSAAAEWLLDNDYQIQRAILQIGEGLPKAFYAKLPGLAEDGLRRPRAHQVAQSLLLASHLQVSLSSAVEFVVRYQNKMPLSIAETWAIPTMLRIVCLEMIVTGFTQLFPQVAPPLWMARP
;
A
#
# COMPACT_ATOMS: atom_id res chain seq x y z
N MET A 1 4.25 14.15 38.64
CA MET A 1 4.09 12.77 38.17
C MET A 1 4.10 12.88 36.66
N ALA A 2 5.20 12.47 36.03
CA ALA A 2 5.50 12.81 34.64
C ALA A 2 4.47 12.20 33.67
N ASP A 3 3.85 13.04 32.85
CA ASP A 3 3.17 12.62 31.64
C ASP A 3 4.24 12.04 30.70
N ILE A 4 4.29 10.72 30.64
CA ILE A 4 4.89 10.04 29.49
C ILE A 4 3.87 10.23 28.38
N GLU A 5 3.94 11.36 27.66
CA GLU A 5 3.32 11.51 26.35
C GLU A 5 3.97 10.46 25.44
N GLY A 6 3.45 9.23 25.50
CA GLY A 6 3.72 8.20 24.51
C GLY A 6 3.37 8.83 23.17
N THR A 7 4.39 9.14 22.38
CA THR A 7 4.21 9.77 21.07
C THR A 7 3.19 8.95 20.32
N ASP A 8 2.08 9.57 19.92
CA ASP A 8 1.04 8.91 19.12
C ASP A 8 1.73 8.10 17.99
N PRO A 9 1.48 6.78 17.87
CA PRO A 9 2.22 5.91 16.96
C PRO A 9 2.17 6.41 15.51
N ILE A 10 1.08 7.08 15.12
CA ILE A 10 0.93 7.68 13.80
C ILE A 10 1.89 8.85 13.63
N SER A 11 1.90 9.80 14.57
CA SER A 11 2.81 10.94 14.58
C SER A 11 4.29 10.54 14.63
N GLY A 12 4.63 9.56 15.47
CA GLY A 12 5.99 9.03 15.58
C GLY A 12 6.47 8.40 14.28
N ALA A 13 5.65 7.55 13.67
CA ALA A 13 5.96 6.91 12.40
C ALA A 13 6.08 7.93 11.24
N ALA A 14 5.26 8.99 11.24
CA ALA A 14 5.35 10.05 10.26
C ALA A 14 6.69 10.81 10.36
N ASP A 15 7.11 11.13 11.58
CA ASP A 15 8.38 11.82 11.85
C ASP A 15 9.60 10.96 11.46
N GLU A 16 9.57 9.66 11.77
CA GLU A 16 10.61 8.71 11.40
C GLU A 16 10.70 8.55 9.88
N THR A 17 9.55 8.35 9.23
CA THR A 17 9.47 8.20 7.77
C THR A 17 10.00 9.44 7.06
N ALA A 18 9.62 10.64 7.51
CA ALA A 18 10.11 11.88 6.92
C ALA A 18 11.63 12.04 7.10
N THR A 19 12.15 11.71 8.27
CA THR A 19 13.60 11.76 8.57
C THR A 19 14.37 10.79 7.66
N ARG A 20 13.90 9.55 7.52
CA ARG A 20 14.48 8.55 6.60
C ARG A 20 14.45 9.02 5.15
N HIS A 21 13.33 9.60 4.69
CA HIS A 21 13.21 10.09 3.32
C HIS A 21 14.10 11.32 3.04
N GLN A 22 14.30 12.21 4.02
CA GLN A 22 15.26 13.32 3.91
C GLN A 22 16.69 12.82 3.73
N LEU A 23 17.11 11.83 4.53
CA LEU A 23 18.44 11.22 4.44
C LEU A 23 18.66 10.50 3.10
N THR A 24 17.62 9.87 2.57
CA THR A 24 17.67 9.17 1.28
C THR A 24 17.75 10.13 0.10
N GLY A 25 17.01 11.25 0.17
CA GLY A 25 16.94 12.26 -0.89
C GLY A 25 16.07 11.84 -2.09
N LEU A 26 15.43 12.82 -2.73
CA LEU A 26 14.54 12.59 -3.87
C LEU A 26 15.30 12.29 -5.16
N ILE A 27 14.73 11.38 -5.95
CA ILE A 27 15.15 11.09 -7.32
C ILE A 27 14.06 11.59 -8.28
N GLY A 28 14.47 12.23 -9.38
CA GLY A 28 13.55 12.88 -10.31
C GLY A 28 12.55 11.96 -11.04
N ARG A 29 12.79 10.64 -11.12
CA ARG A 29 11.87 9.67 -11.73
C ARG A 29 11.77 8.39 -10.90
N SER A 30 10.54 7.96 -10.62
CA SER A 30 10.26 6.65 -10.00
C SER A 30 10.18 5.54 -11.05
N ALA A 31 10.61 4.35 -10.68
CA ALA A 31 10.33 3.11 -11.40
C ALA A 31 8.84 2.74 -11.24
N PRO A 32 8.19 2.17 -12.27
CA PRO A 32 6.79 1.77 -12.20
C PRO A 32 6.57 0.72 -11.12
N LEU A 33 5.53 0.90 -10.31
CA LEU A 33 5.12 -0.10 -9.33
C LEU A 33 4.58 -1.34 -10.06
N PRO A 34 5.05 -2.55 -9.73
CA PRO A 34 4.64 -3.74 -10.47
C PRO A 34 3.13 -4.00 -10.45
N ILE A 35 2.44 -3.78 -9.32
CA ILE A 35 0.96 -3.92 -9.27
C ILE A 35 0.24 -3.01 -10.25
N TRP A 36 0.72 -1.77 -10.39
CA TRP A 36 0.15 -0.77 -11.29
C TRP A 36 0.45 -1.13 -12.75
N ALA A 37 1.63 -1.68 -13.02
CA ALA A 37 2.01 -2.16 -14.35
C ALA A 37 1.26 -3.44 -14.78
N HIS A 38 0.75 -4.22 -13.82
CA HIS A 38 0.17 -5.56 -14.03
C HIS A 38 -1.22 -5.72 -13.38
N LEU A 39 -2.11 -4.72 -13.50
CA LEU A 39 -3.44 -4.77 -12.90
C LEU A 39 -4.30 -5.95 -13.41
N ASP A 40 -4.13 -6.40 -14.65
CA ASP A 40 -4.87 -7.56 -15.15
C ASP A 40 -4.43 -8.86 -14.45
N ALA A 41 -3.14 -9.02 -14.17
CA ALA A 41 -2.65 -10.15 -13.37
C ALA A 41 -3.21 -10.14 -11.94
N MET A 42 -3.54 -8.95 -11.39
CA MET A 42 -4.20 -8.82 -10.09
C MET A 42 -5.68 -9.28 -10.16
N LYS A 43 -6.39 -8.99 -11.27
CA LYS A 43 -7.74 -9.50 -11.51
C LYS A 43 -7.75 -11.03 -11.63
N ASP A 44 -6.79 -11.58 -12.37
CA ASP A 44 -6.63 -13.02 -12.54
C ASP A 44 -6.31 -13.71 -11.20
N TRP A 45 -5.46 -13.09 -10.39
CA TRP A 45 -5.20 -13.56 -9.03
C TRP A 45 -6.47 -13.58 -8.17
N LEU A 46 -7.26 -12.50 -8.20
CA LEU A 46 -8.50 -12.42 -7.43
C LEU A 46 -9.53 -13.47 -7.86
N ALA A 47 -9.61 -13.79 -9.17
CA ALA A 47 -10.45 -14.87 -9.66
C ALA A 47 -10.06 -16.24 -9.07
N ARG A 48 -8.74 -16.55 -9.06
CA ARG A 48 -8.23 -17.79 -8.44
C ARG A 48 -8.42 -17.82 -6.93
N ALA A 49 -8.20 -16.68 -6.27
CA ALA A 49 -8.38 -16.54 -4.82
C ALA A 49 -9.84 -16.82 -4.41
N ARG A 50 -10.82 -16.30 -5.15
CA ARG A 50 -12.24 -16.60 -4.95
C ARG A 50 -12.55 -18.08 -5.11
N GLN A 51 -12.05 -18.72 -6.16
CA GLN A 51 -12.27 -20.15 -6.38
C GLN A 51 -11.71 -20.98 -5.21
N ALA A 52 -10.50 -20.67 -4.75
CA ALA A 52 -9.91 -21.35 -3.59
C ALA A 52 -10.68 -21.08 -2.30
N ALA A 53 -11.20 -19.86 -2.10
CA ALA A 53 -11.98 -19.49 -0.93
C ALA A 53 -13.27 -20.33 -0.80
N THR A 54 -13.92 -20.70 -1.90
CA THR A 54 -15.10 -21.60 -1.86
C THR A 54 -14.80 -23.02 -1.40
N GLN A 55 -13.52 -23.41 -1.38
CA GLN A 55 -13.05 -24.76 -1.02
C GLN A 55 -12.15 -24.71 0.21
N ALA A 56 -12.23 -23.64 1.01
CA ALA A 56 -11.38 -23.45 2.16
C ALA A 56 -11.60 -24.54 3.22
N ASP A 57 -10.50 -24.99 3.82
CA ASP A 57 -10.53 -25.83 5.01
C ASP A 57 -10.77 -24.97 6.28
N GLN A 58 -10.84 -25.62 7.44
CA GLN A 58 -11.04 -24.93 8.72
C GLN A 58 -9.96 -23.88 9.01
N ARG A 59 -8.72 -24.08 8.52
CA ARG A 59 -7.61 -23.16 8.76
C ARG A 59 -7.75 -21.89 7.93
N GLY A 60 -8.24 -22.00 6.70
CA GLY A 60 -8.44 -20.87 5.78
C GLY A 60 -9.81 -20.19 5.88
N SER A 61 -10.79 -20.80 6.56
CA SER A 61 -12.21 -20.39 6.54
C SER A 61 -12.43 -18.89 6.80
N ALA A 62 -11.81 -18.33 7.86
CA ALA A 62 -11.99 -16.92 8.20
C ALA A 62 -11.44 -15.96 7.12
N ALA A 63 -10.31 -16.30 6.50
CA ALA A 63 -9.72 -15.49 5.43
C ALA A 63 -10.49 -15.65 4.10
N ALA A 64 -11.04 -16.83 3.84
CA ALA A 64 -11.93 -17.07 2.71
C ALA A 64 -13.21 -16.25 2.83
N GLU A 65 -13.90 -16.31 3.98
CA GLU A 65 -15.09 -15.52 4.26
C GLU A 65 -14.80 -14.02 4.11
N TRP A 66 -13.73 -13.54 4.74
CA TRP A 66 -13.34 -12.13 4.61
C TRP A 66 -13.10 -11.71 3.16
N LEU A 67 -12.38 -12.53 2.37
CA LEU A 67 -12.13 -12.23 0.96
C LEU A 67 -13.43 -12.16 0.16
N LEU A 68 -14.34 -13.11 0.37
CA LEU A 68 -15.62 -13.17 -0.34
C LEU A 68 -16.53 -12.00 0.03
N ASP A 69 -16.60 -11.64 1.31
CA ASP A 69 -17.35 -10.48 1.80
C ASP A 69 -16.81 -9.15 1.25
N ASN A 70 -15.50 -9.08 0.98
CA ASN A 70 -14.82 -7.88 0.51
C ASN A 70 -14.49 -7.89 -0.99
N ASP A 71 -14.88 -8.91 -1.76
CA ASP A 71 -14.51 -9.09 -3.18
C ASP A 71 -14.83 -7.86 -4.02
N TYR A 72 -16.03 -7.29 -3.83
CA TYR A 72 -16.44 -6.08 -4.53
C TYR A 72 -15.53 -4.88 -4.23
N GLN A 73 -15.08 -4.72 -2.98
CA GLN A 73 -14.19 -3.61 -2.61
C GLN A 73 -12.79 -3.78 -3.20
N ILE A 74 -12.30 -5.02 -3.27
CA ILE A 74 -11.02 -5.35 -3.91
C ILE A 74 -11.10 -5.07 -5.42
N GLN A 75 -12.15 -5.54 -6.10
CA GLN A 75 -12.37 -5.26 -7.52
C GLN A 75 -12.45 -3.76 -7.79
N ARG A 76 -13.22 -3.03 -6.97
CA ARG A 76 -13.34 -1.58 -7.07
C ARG A 76 -11.99 -0.89 -6.86
N ALA A 77 -11.18 -1.35 -5.92
CA ALA A 77 -9.84 -0.81 -5.69
C ALA A 77 -8.94 -1.01 -6.92
N ILE A 78 -8.96 -2.18 -7.56
CA ILE A 78 -8.21 -2.46 -8.79
C ILE A 78 -8.61 -1.49 -9.91
N LEU A 79 -9.91 -1.26 -10.12
CA LEU A 79 -10.41 -0.31 -11.12
C LEU A 79 -9.96 1.13 -10.80
N GLN A 80 -10.14 1.56 -9.55
CA GLN A 80 -9.76 2.90 -9.10
C GLN A 80 -8.25 3.16 -9.21
N ILE A 81 -7.40 2.14 -9.10
CA ILE A 81 -5.96 2.29 -9.35
C ILE A 81 -5.67 2.60 -10.82
N GLY A 82 -6.34 1.91 -11.74
CA GLY A 82 -6.20 2.15 -13.18
C GLY A 82 -6.63 3.56 -13.58
N GLU A 83 -7.73 4.06 -12.99
CA GLU A 83 -8.26 5.40 -13.25
C GLU A 83 -7.46 6.51 -12.54
N GLY A 84 -7.02 6.25 -11.31
CA GLY A 84 -6.40 7.24 -10.43
C GLY A 84 -4.92 7.51 -10.70
N LEU A 85 -4.26 6.70 -11.52
CA LEU A 85 -2.84 6.88 -11.87
C LEU A 85 -2.59 6.76 -13.40
N PRO A 86 -3.04 7.72 -14.22
CA PRO A 86 -2.65 7.77 -15.63
C PRO A 86 -1.13 7.83 -15.79
N LYS A 87 -0.57 7.21 -16.85
CA LYS A 87 0.89 7.14 -17.08
C LYS A 87 1.60 8.49 -16.99
N ALA A 88 1.01 9.53 -17.57
CA ALA A 88 1.56 10.88 -17.56
C ALA A 88 1.54 11.54 -16.16
N PHE A 89 0.59 11.17 -15.30
CA PHE A 89 0.56 11.59 -13.90
C PHE A 89 1.60 10.84 -13.08
N TYR A 90 1.65 9.51 -13.23
CA TYR A 90 2.63 8.66 -12.54
C TYR A 90 4.08 9.12 -12.81
N ALA A 91 4.41 9.47 -14.05
CA ALA A 91 5.75 9.92 -14.45
C ALA A 91 6.21 11.22 -13.77
N LYS A 92 5.30 11.98 -13.15
CA LYS A 92 5.61 13.21 -12.40
C LYS A 92 5.92 12.95 -10.93
N LEU A 93 5.67 11.74 -10.44
CA LEU A 93 5.91 11.41 -9.03
C LEU A 93 7.41 11.22 -8.78
N PRO A 94 8.00 11.93 -7.80
CA PRO A 94 9.39 11.72 -7.46
C PRO A 94 9.58 10.36 -6.80
N GLY A 95 10.73 9.75 -7.06
CA GLY A 95 11.11 8.46 -6.50
C GLY A 95 11.99 8.62 -5.26
N LEU A 96 11.99 7.59 -4.41
CA LEU A 96 12.96 7.37 -3.36
C LEU A 96 13.60 5.99 -3.56
N ALA A 97 14.91 5.90 -3.41
CA ALA A 97 15.61 4.62 -3.46
C ALA A 97 15.44 3.89 -2.12
N GLU A 98 14.84 2.71 -2.15
CA GLU A 98 14.72 1.84 -0.99
C GLU A 98 14.78 0.40 -1.48
N ASP A 99 15.58 -0.45 -0.84
CA ASP A 99 15.79 -1.85 -1.22
C ASP A 99 16.17 -2.05 -2.70
N GLY A 100 16.96 -1.14 -3.26
CA GLY A 100 17.40 -1.18 -4.66
C GLY A 100 16.34 -0.77 -5.68
N LEU A 101 15.12 -0.45 -5.26
CA LEU A 101 14.02 0.00 -6.12
C LEU A 101 13.73 1.49 -5.90
N ARG A 102 13.47 2.22 -6.99
CA ARG A 102 13.11 3.64 -6.96
C ARG A 102 11.60 3.81 -6.94
N ARG A 103 10.96 3.55 -5.80
CA ARG A 103 9.49 3.62 -5.67
C ARG A 103 9.02 5.08 -5.54
N PRO A 104 7.80 5.44 -5.97
CA PRO A 104 7.26 6.78 -5.70
C PRO A 104 7.31 7.10 -4.21
N ARG A 105 7.70 8.32 -3.82
CA ARG A 105 7.71 8.72 -2.41
C ARG A 105 6.33 8.57 -1.77
N ALA A 106 5.27 8.96 -2.48
CA ALA A 106 3.89 8.80 -2.03
C ALA A 106 3.51 7.33 -1.74
N HIS A 107 4.15 6.36 -2.42
CA HIS A 107 3.96 4.94 -2.12
C HIS A 107 4.58 4.56 -0.77
N GLN A 108 5.82 4.98 -0.51
CA GLN A 108 6.50 4.70 0.76
C GLN A 108 5.79 5.40 1.95
N VAL A 109 5.24 6.59 1.72
CA VAL A 109 4.37 7.28 2.69
C VAL A 109 3.11 6.46 2.98
N ALA A 110 2.40 6.00 1.95
CA ALA A 110 1.21 5.17 2.12
C ALA A 110 1.50 3.84 2.83
N GLN A 111 2.62 3.19 2.50
CA GLN A 111 3.07 1.97 3.17
C GLN A 111 3.35 2.22 4.65
N SER A 112 4.07 3.30 4.99
CA SER A 112 4.41 3.63 6.37
C SER A 112 3.16 3.97 7.19
N LEU A 113 2.21 4.71 6.61
CA LEU A 113 0.91 4.98 7.22
C LEU A 113 0.14 3.68 7.49
N LEU A 114 0.03 2.79 6.50
CA LEU A 114 -0.72 1.53 6.64
C LEU A 114 -0.15 0.64 7.75
N LEU A 115 1.18 0.59 7.87
CA LEU A 115 1.86 -0.18 8.91
C LEU A 115 1.69 0.47 10.30
N ALA A 116 1.85 1.79 10.40
CA ALA A 116 1.68 2.53 11.65
C ALA A 116 0.24 2.46 12.18
N SER A 117 -0.75 2.37 11.28
CA SER A 117 -2.15 2.21 11.65
C SER A 117 -2.54 0.77 11.95
N HIS A 118 -1.60 -0.18 12.00
CA HIS A 118 -1.87 -1.61 12.16
C HIS A 118 -2.94 -2.13 11.19
N LEU A 119 -2.85 -1.71 9.92
CA LEU A 119 -3.80 -2.01 8.84
C LEU A 119 -5.22 -1.43 9.02
N GLN A 120 -5.46 -0.60 10.05
CA GLN A 120 -6.73 0.07 10.34
C GLN A 120 -6.65 1.57 10.02
N VAL A 121 -6.59 1.91 8.73
CA VAL A 121 -6.50 3.30 8.29
C VAL A 121 -7.85 4.00 8.49
N SER A 122 -7.84 5.15 9.16
CA SER A 122 -8.97 6.08 9.22
C SER A 122 -8.62 7.38 8.51
N LEU A 123 -9.62 8.20 8.19
CA LEU A 123 -9.35 9.52 7.62
C LEU A 123 -8.56 10.41 8.59
N SER A 124 -8.86 10.34 9.89
CA SER A 124 -8.17 11.12 10.90
C SER A 124 -6.69 10.73 11.01
N SER A 125 -6.39 9.43 11.09
CA SER A 125 -5.00 8.97 11.16
C SER A 125 -4.22 9.26 9.88
N ALA A 126 -4.87 9.15 8.71
CA ALA A 126 -4.25 9.51 7.44
C ALA A 126 -3.91 11.01 7.36
N VAL A 127 -4.83 11.89 7.78
CA VAL A 127 -4.61 13.34 7.80
C VAL A 127 -3.49 13.69 8.77
N GLU A 128 -3.53 13.16 9.99
CA GLU A 128 -2.52 13.38 11.02
C GLU A 128 -1.12 12.97 10.54
N PHE A 129 -1.00 11.76 9.99
CA PHE A 129 0.26 11.26 9.44
C PHE A 129 0.80 12.18 8.35
N VAL A 130 -0.03 12.56 7.38
CA VAL A 130 0.39 13.37 6.22
C VAL A 130 0.77 14.79 6.64
N VAL A 131 0.02 15.40 7.56
CA VAL A 131 0.37 16.72 8.11
C VAL A 131 1.71 16.65 8.84
N ARG A 132 1.88 15.66 9.72
CA ARG A 132 3.11 15.50 10.51
C ARG A 132 4.32 15.22 9.60
N TYR A 133 4.17 14.35 8.61
CA TYR A 133 5.21 14.05 7.62
C TYR A 133 5.67 15.31 6.87
N GLN A 134 4.71 16.13 6.41
CA GLN A 134 4.98 17.33 5.62
C GLN A 134 5.70 18.44 6.37
N ASN A 135 5.63 18.47 7.71
CA ASN A 135 6.38 19.44 8.53
C ASN A 135 7.90 19.31 8.35
N LYS A 136 8.38 18.11 8.00
CA LYS A 136 9.80 17.86 7.73
C LYS A 136 10.08 17.77 6.24
N MET A 137 9.23 17.09 5.47
CA MET A 137 9.47 16.87 4.05
C MET A 137 8.20 17.16 3.24
N PRO A 138 8.03 18.40 2.72
CA PRO A 138 6.84 18.79 1.98
C PRO A 138 6.55 17.86 0.79
N LEU A 139 5.27 17.54 0.61
CA LEU A 139 4.77 16.81 -0.55
C LEU A 139 4.34 17.82 -1.62
N SER A 140 4.59 17.51 -2.88
CA SER A 140 3.95 18.25 -3.97
C SER A 140 2.45 17.97 -4.00
N ILE A 141 1.68 18.86 -4.64
CA ILE A 141 0.24 18.63 -4.88
C ILE A 141 0.04 17.26 -5.55
N ALA A 142 0.84 16.93 -6.57
CA ALA A 142 0.73 15.64 -7.26
C ALA A 142 0.93 14.44 -6.31
N GLU A 143 1.87 14.52 -5.37
CA GLU A 143 2.10 13.43 -4.42
C GLU A 143 0.97 13.27 -3.41
N THR A 144 0.46 14.38 -2.86
CA THR A 144 -0.69 14.34 -1.94
C THR A 144 -1.92 13.75 -2.61
N TRP A 145 -2.18 14.12 -3.88
CA TRP A 145 -3.26 13.54 -4.68
C TRP A 145 -3.05 12.05 -4.98
N ALA A 146 -1.81 11.57 -5.02
CA ALA A 146 -1.52 10.15 -5.26
C ALA A 146 -1.74 9.27 -4.01
N ILE A 147 -1.73 9.81 -2.79
CA ILE A 147 -1.82 9.04 -1.54
C ILE A 147 -3.00 8.06 -1.50
N PRO A 148 -4.24 8.45 -1.85
CA PRO A 148 -5.38 7.51 -1.80
C PRO A 148 -5.20 6.31 -2.73
N THR A 149 -4.61 6.51 -3.92
CA THR A 149 -4.35 5.42 -4.85
C THR A 149 -3.17 4.56 -4.39
N MET A 150 -2.14 5.17 -3.80
CA MET A 150 -1.02 4.43 -3.20
C MET A 150 -1.46 3.59 -2.01
N LEU A 151 -2.39 4.06 -1.19
CA LEU A 151 -3.01 3.28 -0.11
C LEU A 151 -3.74 2.04 -0.64
N ARG A 152 -4.50 2.18 -1.74
CA ARG A 152 -5.14 1.01 -2.39
C ARG A 152 -4.09 -0.01 -2.83
N ILE A 153 -3.02 0.47 -3.46
CA ILE A 153 -1.90 -0.38 -3.90
C ILE A 153 -1.33 -1.17 -2.72
N VAL A 154 -0.91 -0.50 -1.64
CA VAL A 154 -0.28 -1.20 -0.50
C VAL A 154 -1.25 -2.12 0.24
N CYS A 155 -2.55 -1.79 0.29
CA CYS A 155 -3.57 -2.69 0.82
C CYS A 155 -3.72 -3.96 -0.04
N LEU A 156 -3.74 -3.84 -1.36
CA LEU A 156 -3.80 -5.00 -2.25
C LEU A 156 -2.56 -5.89 -2.10
N GLU A 157 -1.37 -5.30 -1.98
CA GLU A 157 -0.13 -6.05 -1.70
C GLU A 157 -0.22 -6.84 -0.38
N MET A 158 -0.78 -6.24 0.68
CA MET A 158 -0.99 -6.93 1.95
C MET A 158 -2.02 -8.05 1.86
N ILE A 159 -3.12 -7.83 1.13
CA ILE A 159 -4.15 -8.87 0.91
C ILE A 159 -3.55 -10.07 0.17
N VAL A 160 -2.80 -9.83 -0.91
CA VAL A 160 -2.14 -10.92 -1.67
C VAL A 160 -1.19 -11.68 -0.77
N THR A 161 -0.35 -10.96 -0.02
CA THR A 161 0.66 -11.57 0.86
C THR A 161 0.00 -12.42 1.95
N GLY A 162 -0.98 -11.88 2.66
CA GLY A 162 -1.68 -12.59 3.73
C GLY A 162 -2.50 -13.77 3.23
N PHE A 163 -3.22 -13.60 2.11
CA PHE A 163 -4.04 -14.68 1.55
C PHE A 163 -3.18 -15.84 1.02
N THR A 164 -2.07 -15.54 0.34
CA THR A 164 -1.14 -16.58 -0.18
C THR A 164 -0.53 -17.43 0.95
N GLN A 165 -0.32 -16.86 2.14
CA GLN A 165 0.20 -17.62 3.29
C GLN A 165 -0.80 -18.66 3.81
N LEU A 166 -2.11 -18.40 3.67
CA LEU A 166 -3.18 -19.29 4.11
C LEU A 166 -3.64 -20.24 2.98
N PHE A 167 -3.49 -19.81 1.73
CA PHE A 167 -3.86 -20.54 0.52
C PHE A 167 -2.64 -20.71 -0.39
N PRO A 168 -1.66 -21.57 -0.05
CA PRO A 168 -0.42 -21.73 -0.81
C PRO A 168 -0.63 -22.22 -2.26
N GLN A 169 -1.76 -22.85 -2.55
CA GLN A 169 -2.19 -23.23 -3.90
C GLN A 169 -2.55 -22.02 -4.78
N VAL A 170 -2.83 -20.85 -4.19
CA VAL A 170 -3.08 -19.60 -4.89
C VAL A 170 -1.79 -18.81 -4.95
N ALA A 171 -0.94 -19.16 -5.92
CA ALA A 171 0.32 -18.44 -6.14
C ALA A 171 0.07 -16.92 -6.31
N PRO A 172 0.92 -16.07 -5.71
CA PRO A 172 0.80 -14.63 -5.85
C PRO A 172 1.09 -14.23 -7.32
N PRO A 173 0.74 -13.02 -7.76
CA PRO A 173 1.16 -12.53 -9.06
C PRO A 173 2.68 -12.64 -9.21
N LEU A 174 3.16 -12.96 -10.42
CA LEU A 174 4.58 -13.30 -10.68
C LEU A 174 5.56 -12.22 -10.19
N TRP A 175 5.17 -10.95 -10.19
CA TRP A 175 6.00 -9.84 -9.74
C TRP A 175 6.11 -9.73 -8.21
N MET A 176 5.23 -10.39 -7.45
CA MET A 176 5.30 -10.50 -5.98
C MET A 176 6.02 -11.76 -5.51
N ALA A 177 6.14 -12.77 -6.38
CA ALA A 177 6.90 -13.96 -6.07
C ALA A 177 8.36 -13.56 -5.84
N ARG A 178 8.80 -13.53 -4.58
CA ARG A 178 10.23 -13.41 -4.28
C ARG A 178 10.91 -14.69 -4.80
N PRO A 179 12.06 -14.57 -5.48
CA PRO A 179 12.89 -15.73 -5.83
C PRO A 179 13.39 -16.47 -4.57
#